data_AF-A0A7K0XRT1-F1
#
_entry.id   AF-A0A7K0XRT1-F1
#
_cell.length_a   1.000
_cell.length_b   1.000
_cell.length_c   1.000
_cell.angle_alpha   90.00
_cell.angle_beta   90.00
_cell.angle_gamma   90.00
#
_symmetry.space_group_name_H-M   'P 1'
#
loop_
_entity.id
_entity.type
_entity.pdbx_description
1 polymer ?
#
loop_
_entity_poly.entity_id
_entity_poly.type
_entity_poly.pdbx_seq_one_letter_code
_entity_poly.pdbx_strand_id
1 'polypeptide(L)'
;MRGILGSSEQSPGVWALRTASLPGGRFELVGLLSGHFPDGATVGPGPDLAEFPDAIELLTVRLDSLRRPVVAIAPWATAGAPALWFVEADASTPDRSLHSLVAFGSGHHTDGTVIPNAAFFTLPVRSDQQVAALRWDTMTGEIDQIYVAPDVRDRGVAKKMIIVGGAYHAHRGWEGKIYVGGRRSDTVEEMLVGRSPLRVTPRTERTVIIDPLTGEPAE
;
A
#
# COMPACT_ATOMS: atom_id res chain seq x y z
N MET A 1 34.21 10.53 -34.65
CA MET A 1 33.47 11.48 -33.79
C MET A 1 32.38 10.67 -33.08
N ARG A 2 32.65 10.23 -31.84
CA ARG A 2 31.71 9.42 -31.03
C ARG A 2 30.84 10.37 -30.21
N GLY A 3 29.54 10.40 -30.47
CA GLY A 3 28.55 11.05 -29.60
C GLY A 3 27.83 9.96 -28.81
N ILE A 4 28.10 9.91 -27.50
CA ILE A 4 27.44 9.05 -26.54
C ILE A 4 26.05 9.64 -26.31
N LEU A 5 25.00 8.92 -26.71
CA LEU A 5 23.64 9.20 -26.27
C LEU A 5 23.58 8.88 -24.78
N GLY A 6 23.45 9.91 -23.96
CA GLY A 6 23.23 9.77 -22.53
C GLY A 6 21.92 9.02 -22.30
N SER A 7 22.03 7.80 -21.78
CA SER A 7 20.94 7.14 -21.08
C SER A 7 20.52 8.09 -19.95
N SER A 8 19.32 8.65 -20.02
CA SER A 8 18.72 9.30 -18.86
C SER A 8 18.61 8.24 -17.76
N GLU A 9 19.44 8.32 -16.73
CA GLU A 9 19.26 7.52 -15.52
C GLU A 9 17.85 7.79 -15.00
N GLN A 10 16.94 6.82 -15.17
CA GLN A 10 15.66 6.86 -14.48
C GLN A 10 15.98 6.84 -12.99
N SER A 11 15.45 7.82 -12.26
CA SER A 11 15.53 7.80 -10.80
C SER A 11 14.96 6.47 -10.30
N PRO A 12 15.62 5.79 -9.34
CA PRO A 12 15.17 4.48 -8.89
C PRO A 12 13.74 4.55 -8.37
N GLY A 13 12.89 3.68 -8.90
CA GLY A 13 11.47 3.58 -8.59
C GLY A 13 11.14 2.25 -7.91
N VAL A 14 9.94 2.14 -7.35
CA VAL A 14 9.48 0.90 -6.72
C VAL A 14 8.56 0.16 -7.68
N TRP A 15 8.93 -1.03 -8.12
CA TRP A 15 8.12 -1.89 -9.00
C TRP A 15 7.94 -3.28 -8.38
N ALA A 16 6.97 -4.06 -8.84
CA ALA A 16 6.64 -5.37 -8.32
C ALA A 16 6.93 -6.49 -9.33
N LEU A 17 7.58 -7.54 -8.87
CA LEU A 17 7.77 -8.79 -9.61
C LEU A 17 6.75 -9.82 -9.14
N ARG A 18 5.88 -10.30 -10.04
CA ARG A 18 4.98 -11.43 -9.79
C ARG A 18 5.78 -12.73 -9.79
N THR A 19 5.81 -13.38 -8.64
CA THR A 19 6.60 -14.60 -8.42
C THR A 19 5.76 -15.88 -8.44
N ALA A 20 4.45 -15.77 -8.17
CA ALA A 20 3.51 -16.87 -8.34
C ALA A 20 2.10 -16.35 -8.64
N SER A 21 1.37 -17.05 -9.50
CA SER A 21 -0.06 -16.81 -9.73
C SER A 21 -0.90 -17.52 -8.68
N LEU A 22 -1.92 -16.83 -8.17
CA LEU A 22 -2.88 -17.34 -7.18
C LEU A 22 -4.30 -17.31 -7.75
N PRO A 23 -5.23 -18.11 -7.17
CA PRO A 23 -6.64 -18.06 -7.58
C PRO A 23 -7.25 -16.66 -7.45
N GLY A 24 -8.15 -16.34 -8.39
CA GLY A 24 -8.88 -15.07 -8.44
C GLY A 24 -8.08 -13.91 -9.02
N GLY A 25 -7.11 -14.19 -9.92
CA GLY A 25 -6.28 -13.15 -10.55
C GLY A 25 -5.27 -12.50 -9.60
N ARG A 26 -4.98 -13.16 -8.46
CA ARG A 26 -4.05 -12.66 -7.45
C ARG A 26 -2.64 -13.16 -7.70
N PHE A 27 -1.66 -12.52 -7.04
CA PHE A 27 -0.26 -12.87 -7.19
C PHE A 27 0.51 -12.80 -5.86
N GLU A 28 1.44 -13.72 -5.66
CA GLU A 28 2.55 -13.46 -4.76
C GLU A 28 3.59 -12.62 -5.47
N LEU A 29 4.20 -11.68 -4.76
CA LEU A 29 5.10 -10.71 -5.38
C LEU A 29 6.25 -10.29 -4.47
N VAL A 30 7.28 -9.73 -5.10
CA VAL A 30 8.39 -9.04 -4.44
C VAL A 30 8.42 -7.62 -4.97
N GLY A 31 8.39 -6.63 -4.07
CA GLY A 31 8.56 -5.22 -4.40
C GLY A 31 10.04 -4.85 -4.36
N LEU A 32 10.51 -4.23 -5.44
CA LEU A 32 11.92 -3.96 -5.69
C LEU A 32 12.13 -2.47 -5.92
N LEU A 33 13.20 -1.92 -5.35
CA LEU A 33 13.70 -0.56 -5.62
C LEU A 33 14.86 -0.64 -6.61
N SER A 34 14.67 -0.16 -7.84
CA SER A 34 15.72 -0.05 -8.87
C SER A 34 15.28 0.82 -10.05
N GLY A 35 16.16 1.01 -11.03
CA GLY A 35 15.86 1.72 -12.28
C GLY A 35 15.43 0.82 -13.45
N HIS A 36 15.24 -0.49 -13.22
CA HIS A 36 14.95 -1.48 -14.29
C HIS A 36 13.58 -1.27 -14.93
N PHE A 37 12.59 -0.87 -14.13
CA PHE A 37 11.22 -0.63 -14.59
C PHE A 37 10.69 0.68 -14.02
N PRO A 38 9.71 1.30 -14.70
CA PRO A 38 9.04 2.49 -14.19
C PRO A 38 8.46 2.23 -12.79
N ASP A 39 8.49 3.26 -11.96
CA ASP A 39 7.87 3.23 -10.64
C ASP A 39 6.38 2.81 -10.72
N GLY A 40 6.04 1.78 -9.95
CA GLY A 40 4.73 1.14 -9.85
C GLY A 40 4.42 0.14 -10.96
N ALA A 41 5.36 -0.16 -11.85
CA ALA A 41 5.20 -1.27 -12.79
C ALA A 41 5.02 -2.59 -12.04
N THR A 42 4.20 -3.48 -12.60
CA THR A 42 4.09 -4.87 -12.17
C THR A 42 4.50 -5.78 -13.33
N VAL A 43 5.53 -6.60 -13.11
CA VAL A 43 6.17 -7.43 -14.14
C VAL A 43 5.94 -8.91 -13.84
N GLY A 44 5.81 -9.71 -14.90
CA GLY A 44 5.68 -11.17 -14.80
C GLY A 44 4.24 -11.69 -14.87
N PRO A 45 4.05 -13.00 -14.60
CA PRO A 45 5.05 -13.94 -14.08
C PRO A 45 6.18 -14.21 -15.07
N GLY A 46 7.41 -14.50 -14.62
CA GLY A 46 8.46 -14.89 -15.56
C GLY A 46 9.91 -14.74 -15.10
N PRO A 47 10.40 -13.53 -14.75
CA PRO A 47 11.81 -13.39 -14.49
C PRO A 47 12.17 -13.82 -13.06
N ASP A 48 13.31 -14.48 -12.92
CA ASP A 48 13.89 -14.78 -11.61
C ASP A 48 14.43 -13.47 -11.00
N LEU A 49 14.35 -13.32 -9.67
CA LEU A 49 15.02 -12.23 -8.96
C LEU A 49 16.51 -12.15 -9.30
N ALA A 50 17.14 -13.29 -9.60
CA ALA A 50 18.53 -13.38 -10.03
C ALA A 50 18.85 -12.55 -11.29
N GLU A 51 17.86 -12.19 -12.11
CA GLU A 51 18.03 -11.33 -13.29
C GLU A 51 18.24 -9.85 -12.93
N PHE A 52 17.98 -9.46 -11.67
CA PHE A 52 18.07 -8.08 -11.18
C PHE A 52 19.00 -7.96 -9.96
N PRO A 53 20.32 -8.25 -10.11
CA PRO A 53 21.25 -8.37 -8.98
C PRO A 53 21.50 -7.06 -8.21
N ASP A 54 21.18 -5.92 -8.80
CA ASP A 54 21.27 -4.57 -8.22
C ASP A 54 19.93 -4.06 -7.65
N ALA A 55 18.84 -4.82 -7.81
CA ALA A 55 17.55 -4.46 -7.25
C ALA A 55 17.49 -4.74 -5.74
N ILE A 56 17.02 -3.77 -4.97
CA ILE A 56 16.89 -3.90 -3.51
C ILE A 56 15.47 -4.36 -3.18
N GLU A 57 15.35 -5.46 -2.46
CA GLU A 57 14.07 -5.92 -1.92
C GLU A 57 13.51 -4.93 -0.89
N LEU A 58 12.35 -4.37 -1.20
CA LEU A 58 11.60 -3.45 -0.34
C LEU A 58 10.55 -4.20 0.47
N LEU A 59 9.85 -5.15 -0.16
CA LEU A 59 8.78 -5.92 0.46
C LEU A 59 8.53 -7.24 -0.25
N THR A 60 7.81 -8.14 0.40
CA THR A 60 7.20 -9.32 -0.22
C THR A 60 5.72 -9.41 0.13
N VAL A 61 4.94 -10.04 -0.74
CA VAL A 61 3.57 -10.48 -0.43
C VAL A 61 3.49 -11.98 -0.68
N ARG A 62 3.24 -12.72 0.39
CA ARG A 62 3.12 -14.19 0.39
C ARG A 62 1.82 -14.60 1.07
N LEU A 63 1.42 -15.85 0.86
CA LEU A 63 0.36 -16.45 1.68
C LEU A 63 0.94 -17.13 2.92
N ASP A 64 0.32 -16.93 4.08
CA ASP A 64 0.62 -17.71 5.28
C ASP A 64 0.02 -19.13 5.22
N SER A 65 0.21 -19.91 6.29
CA SER A 65 -0.34 -21.27 6.42
C SER A 65 -1.87 -21.34 6.38
N LEU A 66 -2.56 -20.22 6.65
CA LEU A 66 -4.01 -20.09 6.56
C LEU A 66 -4.46 -19.45 5.22
N ARG A 67 -3.55 -19.34 4.25
CA ARG A 67 -3.80 -18.77 2.92
C ARG A 67 -4.18 -17.28 2.96
N ARG A 68 -3.75 -16.55 3.99
CA ARG A 68 -3.94 -15.12 4.15
C ARG A 68 -2.75 -14.35 3.59
N PRO A 69 -2.95 -13.23 2.89
CA PRO A 69 -1.85 -12.39 2.44
C PRO A 69 -1.09 -11.80 3.62
N VAL A 70 0.24 -11.85 3.55
CA VAL A 70 1.15 -11.21 4.50
C VAL A 70 2.10 -10.32 3.71
N VAL A 71 2.07 -9.02 4.02
CA VAL A 71 2.97 -8.02 3.44
C VAL A 71 4.17 -7.81 4.37
N ALA A 72 5.29 -8.47 4.08
CA ALA A 72 6.52 -8.27 4.84
C ALA A 72 7.31 -7.10 4.24
N ILE A 73 7.57 -6.06 5.01
CA ILE A 73 8.30 -4.87 4.56
C ILE A 73 9.70 -4.88 5.16
N ALA A 74 10.71 -4.52 4.36
CA ALA A 74 12.07 -4.39 4.83
C ALA A 74 12.14 -3.38 6.00
N PRO A 75 12.79 -3.70 7.14
CA PRO A 75 12.71 -2.88 8.35
C PRO A 75 13.11 -1.41 8.17
N TRP A 76 14.08 -1.15 7.28
CA TRP A 76 14.55 0.21 6.98
C TRP A 76 13.49 1.07 6.28
N ALA A 77 12.53 0.47 5.58
CA ALA A 77 11.54 1.20 4.79
C ALA A 77 10.44 1.80 5.67
N THR A 78 10.12 1.18 6.80
CA THR A 78 9.11 1.64 7.75
C THR A 78 9.69 1.80 9.16
N ALA A 79 10.93 2.28 9.25
CA ALA A 79 11.59 2.55 10.53
C ALA A 79 10.69 3.43 11.42
N GLY A 80 10.47 2.98 12.66
CA GLY A 80 9.60 3.63 13.65
C GLY A 80 8.14 3.18 13.62
N ALA A 81 7.67 2.52 12.56
CA ALA A 81 6.29 2.03 12.49
C ALA A 81 6.08 0.80 13.39
N PRO A 82 4.99 0.76 14.19
CA PRO A 82 4.66 -0.41 14.98
C PRO A 82 4.33 -1.61 14.06
N ALA A 83 4.30 -2.79 14.66
CA ALA A 83 3.68 -3.96 14.02
C ALA A 83 2.18 -3.69 13.84
N LEU A 84 1.68 -3.93 12.63
CA LEU A 84 0.31 -3.69 12.22
C LEU A 84 -0.21 -4.90 11.43
N TRP A 85 -1.43 -5.32 11.72
CA TRP A 85 -2.19 -6.22 10.86
C TRP A 85 -3.43 -5.49 10.34
N PHE A 86 -4.03 -6.01 9.29
CA PHE A 86 -4.98 -5.28 8.45
C PHE A 86 -6.26 -6.08 8.25
N VAL A 87 -7.37 -5.38 8.18
CA VAL A 87 -8.67 -5.89 7.72
C VAL A 87 -8.93 -5.31 6.35
N GLU A 88 -9.21 -6.15 5.36
CA GLU A 88 -9.75 -5.70 4.08
C GLU A 88 -11.26 -5.51 4.15
N ALA A 89 -11.74 -4.40 3.60
CA ALA A 89 -13.16 -4.10 3.47
C ALA A 89 -13.45 -3.56 2.06
N ASP A 90 -14.52 -4.08 1.46
CA ASP A 90 -15.12 -3.46 0.29
C ASP A 90 -15.87 -2.20 0.75
N ALA A 91 -15.55 -1.07 0.13
CA ALA A 91 -16.17 0.22 0.42
C ALA A 91 -16.86 0.79 -0.84
N SER A 92 -17.08 -0.06 -1.85
CA SER A 92 -17.59 0.36 -3.15
C SER A 92 -18.99 0.96 -3.04
N THR A 93 -19.19 2.03 -3.80
CA THR A 93 -20.48 2.67 -4.04
C THR A 93 -20.92 2.39 -5.47
N PRO A 94 -22.18 2.68 -5.87
CA PRO A 94 -22.63 2.47 -7.25
C PRO A 94 -21.77 3.19 -8.32
N ASP A 95 -21.08 4.26 -7.94
CA ASP A 95 -20.27 5.13 -8.80
C ASP A 95 -18.76 4.89 -8.67
N ARG A 96 -18.28 4.21 -7.62
CA ARG A 96 -16.84 4.04 -7.35
C ARG A 96 -16.51 2.65 -6.81
N SER A 97 -15.47 2.04 -7.37
CA SER A 97 -14.93 0.76 -6.87
C SER A 97 -13.88 1.06 -5.79
N LEU A 98 -14.31 1.15 -4.54
CA LEU A 98 -13.46 1.54 -3.42
C LEU A 98 -13.07 0.33 -2.58
N HIS A 99 -11.81 0.33 -2.14
CA HIS A 99 -11.30 -0.67 -1.23
C HIS A 99 -10.61 -0.02 -0.04
N SER A 100 -10.79 -0.61 1.14
CA SER A 100 -10.22 -0.13 2.39
C SER A 100 -9.32 -1.19 3.02
N LEU A 101 -8.19 -0.74 3.56
CA LEU A 101 -7.41 -1.48 4.55
C LEU A 101 -7.46 -0.73 5.88
N VAL A 102 -7.87 -1.42 6.93
CA VAL A 102 -7.93 -0.88 8.29
C VAL A 102 -6.90 -1.59 9.16
N ALA A 103 -6.01 -0.82 9.76
CA ALA A 103 -4.88 -1.32 10.52
C ALA A 103 -5.16 -1.37 12.02
N PHE A 104 -4.61 -2.39 12.66
CA PHE A 104 -4.67 -2.60 14.11
C PHE A 104 -3.28 -2.94 14.64
N GLY A 105 -2.93 -2.36 15.79
CA GLY A 105 -1.63 -2.58 16.45
C GLY A 105 -1.62 -3.68 17.52
N SER A 106 -2.70 -4.47 17.62
CA SER A 106 -2.81 -5.54 18.62
C SER A 106 -2.06 -6.80 18.20
N GLY A 107 -1.60 -7.62 19.16
CA GLY A 107 -0.81 -8.84 18.90
C GLY A 107 -1.58 -10.06 18.36
N HIS A 108 -2.78 -9.88 17.79
CA HIS A 108 -3.63 -11.00 17.34
C HIS A 108 -3.10 -11.67 16.06
N HIS A 109 -2.44 -10.90 15.19
CA HIS A 109 -1.84 -11.38 13.97
C HIS A 109 -0.42 -10.84 13.81
N THR A 110 0.39 -11.56 13.04
CA THR A 110 1.73 -11.13 12.68
C THR A 110 1.69 -9.83 11.87
N ASP A 111 2.76 -9.04 11.95
CA ASP A 111 2.91 -7.82 11.18
C ASP A 111 2.68 -8.09 9.67
N GLY A 112 1.96 -7.19 9.00
CA GLY A 112 1.69 -7.31 7.56
C GLY A 112 0.50 -8.20 7.19
N THR A 113 -0.08 -8.96 8.13
CA THR A 113 -1.17 -9.89 7.84
C THR A 113 -2.44 -9.14 7.44
N VAL A 114 -3.07 -9.52 6.34
CA VAL A 114 -4.38 -9.01 5.90
C VAL A 114 -5.44 -10.10 6.10
N ILE A 115 -6.55 -9.76 6.76
CA ILE A 115 -7.68 -10.67 6.99
C ILE A 115 -8.96 -10.12 6.35
N PRO A 116 -9.89 -10.99 5.92
CA PRO A 116 -11.19 -10.54 5.42
C PRO A 116 -12.04 -9.93 6.54
N ASN A 117 -12.87 -8.94 6.22
CA ASN A 117 -13.80 -8.30 7.18
C ASN A 117 -14.63 -9.30 7.98
N ALA A 118 -15.11 -10.38 7.35
CA ALA A 118 -15.88 -11.41 8.05
C ALA A 118 -15.10 -12.10 9.19
N ALA A 119 -13.78 -12.26 9.07
CA ALA A 119 -12.94 -12.85 10.11
C ALA A 119 -12.72 -11.88 11.29
N PHE A 120 -12.75 -10.57 11.04
CA PHE A 120 -12.57 -9.55 12.07
C PHE A 120 -13.63 -9.64 13.17
N PHE A 121 -14.90 -9.87 12.81
CA PHE A 121 -16.01 -10.00 13.77
C PHE A 121 -15.90 -11.20 14.73
N THR A 122 -14.94 -12.10 14.52
CA THR A 122 -14.65 -13.23 15.43
C THR A 122 -13.58 -12.91 16.47
N LEU A 123 -12.90 -11.77 16.34
CA LEU A 123 -11.83 -11.36 17.23
C LEU A 123 -12.36 -10.53 18.41
N PRO A 124 -11.71 -10.57 19.58
CA PRO A 124 -12.01 -9.68 20.70
C PRO A 124 -11.41 -8.28 20.49
N VAL A 125 -11.51 -7.73 19.28
CA VAL A 125 -10.97 -6.44 18.87
C VAL A 125 -12.14 -5.56 18.45
N ARG A 126 -12.19 -4.33 18.97
CA ARG A 126 -13.23 -3.36 18.64
C ARG A 126 -12.80 -2.48 17.48
N SER A 127 -13.75 -2.02 16.68
CA SER A 127 -13.48 -1.11 15.56
C SER A 127 -12.78 0.20 15.99
N ASP A 128 -13.11 0.71 17.19
CA ASP A 128 -12.48 1.92 17.75
C ASP A 128 -11.03 1.73 18.19
N GLN A 129 -10.48 0.51 18.10
CA GLN A 129 -9.07 0.21 18.32
C GLN A 129 -8.25 0.28 17.02
N GLN A 130 -8.85 0.72 15.91
CA GLN A 130 -8.12 0.98 14.68
C GLN A 130 -7.07 2.07 14.88
N VAL A 131 -5.89 1.88 14.30
CA VAL A 131 -4.76 2.81 14.43
C VAL A 131 -4.51 3.60 13.14
N ALA A 132 -4.97 3.07 12.00
CA ALA A 132 -4.93 3.75 10.72
C ALA A 132 -5.89 3.10 9.73
N ALA A 133 -6.21 3.84 8.66
CA ALA A 133 -6.93 3.28 7.53
C ALA A 133 -6.52 3.94 6.22
N LEU A 134 -6.62 3.19 5.14
CA LEU A 134 -6.35 3.63 3.78
C LEU A 134 -7.50 3.18 2.90
N ARG A 135 -8.12 4.11 2.18
CA ARG A 135 -9.15 3.85 1.17
C ARG A 135 -8.68 4.36 -0.18
N TRP A 136 -8.86 3.57 -1.23
CA TRP A 136 -8.50 3.95 -2.60
C TRP A 136 -9.47 3.36 -3.61
N ASP A 137 -9.51 3.96 -4.80
CA ASP A 137 -10.23 3.45 -5.94
C ASP A 137 -9.43 2.34 -6.63
N THR A 138 -10.00 1.15 -6.77
CA THR A 138 -9.31 -0.02 -7.32
C THR A 138 -9.14 0.04 -8.83
N MET A 139 -9.92 0.87 -9.52
CA MET A 139 -9.85 1.02 -10.98
C MET A 139 -8.81 2.06 -11.38
N THR A 140 -8.68 3.14 -10.62
CA THR A 140 -7.72 4.21 -10.93
C THR A 140 -6.44 4.12 -10.11
N GLY A 141 -6.50 3.57 -8.89
CA GLY A 141 -5.44 3.64 -7.90
C GLY A 141 -5.43 4.93 -7.07
N GLU A 142 -6.37 5.86 -7.28
CA GLU A 142 -6.40 7.11 -6.51
C GLU A 142 -6.73 6.83 -5.05
N ILE A 143 -5.84 7.26 -4.16
CA ILE A 143 -6.08 7.26 -2.72
C ILE A 143 -7.15 8.29 -2.44
N ASP A 144 -8.29 7.79 -1.99
CA ASP A 144 -9.43 8.58 -1.59
C ASP A 144 -9.24 9.13 -0.17
N GLN A 145 -8.66 8.31 0.71
CA GLN A 145 -8.47 8.69 2.10
C GLN A 145 -7.30 7.95 2.74
N ILE A 146 -6.58 8.67 3.59
CA ILE A 146 -5.70 8.08 4.61
C ILE A 146 -6.01 8.70 5.97
N TYR A 147 -6.15 7.83 6.98
CA TYR A 147 -6.34 8.21 8.37
C TYR A 147 -5.27 7.56 9.24
N VAL A 148 -4.76 8.31 10.22
CA VAL A 148 -3.85 7.80 11.25
C VAL A 148 -4.30 8.36 12.61
N ALA A 149 -4.50 7.46 13.56
CA ALA A 149 -4.91 7.80 14.91
C ALA A 149 -3.87 8.74 15.56
N PRO A 150 -4.30 9.79 16.30
CA PRO A 150 -3.41 10.84 16.81
C PRO A 150 -2.21 10.33 17.64
N ASP A 151 -2.41 9.26 18.41
CA ASP A 151 -1.44 8.65 19.32
C ASP A 151 -0.27 7.94 18.62
N VAL A 152 -0.44 7.58 17.36
CA VAL A 152 0.57 6.88 16.54
C VAL A 152 1.04 7.70 15.33
N ARG A 153 0.70 8.99 15.26
CA ARG A 153 1.24 9.92 14.26
C ARG A 153 2.75 10.07 14.39
N ASP A 154 3.39 10.45 13.29
CA ASP A 154 4.84 10.67 13.18
C ASP A 154 5.72 9.44 13.47
N ARG A 155 5.10 8.26 13.57
CA ARG A 155 5.79 6.96 13.73
C ARG A 155 5.88 6.20 12.42
N GLY A 156 5.81 6.86 11.26
CA GLY A 156 5.87 6.17 9.96
C GLY A 156 4.66 5.28 9.61
N VAL A 157 3.57 5.32 10.40
CA VAL A 157 2.34 4.55 10.15
C VAL A 157 1.74 4.86 8.78
N ALA A 158 1.61 6.14 8.42
CA ALA A 158 1.07 6.52 7.11
C ALA A 158 1.91 5.94 5.97
N LYS A 159 3.24 6.06 6.03
CA LYS A 159 4.16 5.46 5.05
C LYS A 159 3.94 3.96 4.93
N LYS A 160 3.82 3.26 6.06
CA LYS A 160 3.52 1.82 6.10
C LYS A 160 2.18 1.50 5.45
N MET A 161 1.11 2.28 5.74
CA MET A 161 -0.19 2.12 5.08
C MET A 161 -0.09 2.20 3.57
N ILE A 162 0.61 3.19 3.02
CA ILE A 162 0.74 3.33 1.56
C ILE A 162 1.56 2.18 0.97
N ILE A 163 2.66 1.76 1.62
CA ILE A 163 3.45 0.61 1.15
C ILE A 163 2.59 -0.66 1.12
N VAL A 164 1.87 -0.95 2.21
CA VAL A 164 0.97 -2.12 2.30
C VAL A 164 -0.15 -2.02 1.28
N GLY A 165 -0.81 -0.87 1.15
CA GLY A 165 -1.89 -0.66 0.19
C GLY A 165 -1.44 -0.87 -1.26
N GLY A 166 -0.26 -0.35 -1.63
CA GLY A 166 0.30 -0.56 -2.97
C GLY A 166 0.67 -2.02 -3.24
N ALA A 167 1.27 -2.69 -2.25
CA ALA A 167 1.58 -4.11 -2.34
C ALA A 167 0.30 -4.96 -2.43
N TYR A 168 -0.74 -4.60 -1.67
CA TYR A 168 -2.03 -5.29 -1.68
C TYR A 168 -2.76 -5.08 -3.01
N HIS A 169 -2.76 -3.86 -3.56
CA HIS A 169 -3.30 -3.56 -4.88
C HIS A 169 -2.68 -4.43 -5.98
N ALA A 170 -1.34 -4.52 -6.00
CA ALA A 170 -0.62 -5.39 -6.93
C ALA A 170 -0.88 -6.88 -6.67
N HIS A 171 -0.98 -7.31 -5.40
CA HIS A 171 -1.37 -8.67 -5.02
C HIS A 171 -2.75 -9.05 -5.56
N ARG A 172 -3.70 -8.10 -5.55
CA ARG A 172 -5.06 -8.29 -6.09
C ARG A 172 -5.11 -8.33 -7.61
N GLY A 173 -3.99 -8.05 -8.29
CA GLY A 173 -3.92 -8.01 -9.75
C GLY A 173 -4.62 -6.79 -10.37
N TRP A 174 -4.96 -5.80 -9.55
CA TRP A 174 -5.54 -4.55 -10.03
C TRP A 174 -4.52 -3.75 -10.85
N GLU A 175 -5.00 -3.04 -11.86
CA GLU A 175 -4.15 -2.35 -12.81
C GLU A 175 -3.59 -1.05 -12.23
N GLY A 176 -2.33 -0.76 -12.56
CA GLY A 176 -1.67 0.47 -12.17
C GLY A 176 -1.09 0.41 -10.75
N LYS A 177 -1.08 1.57 -10.09
CA LYS A 177 -0.43 1.79 -8.81
C LYS A 177 -1.26 2.75 -7.98
N ILE A 178 -1.23 2.61 -6.66
CA ILE A 178 -1.88 3.61 -5.82
C ILE A 178 -1.09 4.92 -5.80
N TYR A 179 -1.81 6.04 -5.82
CA TYR A 179 -1.24 7.39 -5.81
C TYR A 179 -2.12 8.36 -5.01
N VAL A 180 -1.51 9.40 -4.46
CA VAL A 180 -2.23 10.50 -3.82
C VAL A 180 -2.72 11.46 -4.90
N GLY A 181 -4.04 11.61 -5.01
CA GLY A 181 -4.69 12.52 -5.94
C GLY A 181 -4.52 14.00 -5.60
N GLY A 182 -5.20 14.85 -6.37
CA GLY A 182 -5.17 16.30 -6.16
C GLY A 182 -5.99 16.75 -4.94
N ARG A 183 -6.93 15.94 -4.47
CA ARG A 183 -7.76 16.22 -3.29
C ARG A 183 -7.00 15.84 -2.01
N ARG A 184 -6.60 16.83 -1.18
CA ARG A 184 -5.75 16.60 0.00
C ARG A 184 -6.12 17.47 1.20
N SER A 185 -6.12 16.86 2.39
CA SER A 185 -6.14 17.60 3.66
C SER A 185 -4.77 18.21 3.96
N ASP A 186 -4.71 19.20 4.85
CA ASP A 186 -3.43 19.88 5.15
C ASP A 186 -2.44 18.96 5.86
N THR A 187 -2.91 17.99 6.65
CA THR A 187 -2.08 16.94 7.27
C THR A 187 -1.41 16.05 6.22
N VAL A 188 -2.08 15.76 5.10
CA VAL A 188 -1.46 15.03 3.99
C VAL A 188 -0.41 15.89 3.30
N GLU A 189 -0.63 17.21 3.17
CA GLU A 189 0.35 18.14 2.58
C GLU A 189 1.65 18.18 3.38
N GLU A 190 1.57 18.29 4.71
CA GLU A 190 2.73 18.32 5.61
C GLU A 190 3.56 17.02 5.54
N MET A 191 2.90 15.87 5.35
CA MET A 191 3.57 14.58 5.18
C MET A 191 4.37 14.47 3.87
N LEU A 192 3.99 15.21 2.82
CA LEU A 192 4.59 15.12 1.49
C LEU A 192 5.89 15.94 1.33
N VAL A 193 6.20 16.84 2.27
CA VAL A 193 7.37 17.73 2.19
C VAL A 193 8.70 16.97 2.46
N GLY A 194 8.66 15.77 3.04
CA GLY A 194 9.82 14.88 3.15
C GLY A 194 9.96 13.96 1.93
N ARG A 195 11.17 13.44 1.63
CA ARG A 195 11.46 12.45 0.57
C ARG A 195 10.64 11.16 0.77
N SER A 196 9.38 11.25 0.40
CA SER A 196 8.36 10.25 0.66
C SER A 196 8.30 9.31 -0.53
N PRO A 197 8.12 7.98 -0.34
CA PRO A 197 7.80 7.07 -1.44
C PRO A 197 6.40 7.34 -2.05
N LEU A 198 5.74 8.42 -1.60
CA LEU A 198 4.42 8.81 -2.05
C LEU A 198 4.47 9.36 -3.47
N ARG A 199 3.63 8.78 -4.32
CA ARG A 199 3.35 9.25 -5.67
C ARG A 199 2.24 10.29 -5.56
N VAL A 200 2.54 11.53 -5.93
CA VAL A 200 1.64 12.67 -5.69
C VAL A 200 1.36 13.38 -7.00
N THR A 201 0.08 13.55 -7.34
CA THR A 201 -0.34 14.48 -8.39
C THR A 201 -0.54 15.88 -7.81
N PRO A 202 -0.39 17.00 -8.57
CA PRO A 202 -0.57 18.36 -8.06
C PRO A 202 -1.92 18.61 -7.35
N ARG A 203 -1.95 19.49 -6.33
CA ARG A 203 -3.13 19.69 -5.47
C ARG A 203 -4.23 20.43 -6.23
N THR A 204 -5.46 19.96 -6.11
CA THR A 204 -6.65 20.51 -6.75
C THR A 204 -7.78 20.83 -5.75
N GLU A 205 -7.86 20.18 -4.58
CA GLU A 205 -8.97 20.38 -3.62
C GLU A 205 -8.61 19.99 -2.16
N ARG A 206 -9.46 20.33 -1.18
CA ARG A 206 -9.35 19.97 0.26
C ARG A 206 -10.49 19.02 0.69
N THR A 207 -10.26 18.06 1.59
CA THR A 207 -11.23 16.97 1.90
C THR A 207 -11.39 16.69 3.41
N VAL A 208 -12.57 16.17 3.80
CA VAL A 208 -13.01 15.78 5.17
C VAL A 208 -12.78 14.28 5.41
N ILE A 209 -12.54 13.87 6.67
CA ILE A 209 -12.24 12.49 7.09
C ILE A 209 -13.54 11.66 7.19
N ILE A 210 -13.55 10.47 6.60
CA ILE A 210 -14.66 9.50 6.58
C ILE A 210 -14.27 8.23 7.38
N ASP A 211 -15.20 7.58 8.05
CA ASP A 211 -15.01 6.27 8.69
C ASP A 211 -14.75 5.20 7.61
N PRO A 212 -13.61 4.50 7.69
CA PRO A 212 -13.18 3.55 6.67
C PRO A 212 -13.92 2.20 6.68
N LEU A 213 -14.58 1.85 7.79
CA LEU A 213 -15.34 0.61 7.97
C LEU A 213 -16.83 0.78 7.63
N THR A 214 -17.37 2.00 7.80
CA THR A 214 -18.79 2.29 7.61
C THR A 214 -19.10 3.19 6.41
N GLY A 215 -18.16 4.03 5.98
CA GLY A 215 -18.35 4.97 4.87
C GLY A 215 -18.97 6.33 5.27
N GLU A 216 -19.26 6.55 6.54
CA GLU A 216 -19.88 7.78 7.09
C GLU A 216 -18.84 8.80 7.59
N PRO A 217 -19.13 10.11 7.73
CA PRO A 217 -18.18 11.07 8.30
C PRO A 217 -17.71 10.65 9.71
N ALA A 218 -16.41 10.74 9.99
CA ALA A 218 -15.90 10.50 11.34
C ALA A 218 -16.22 11.72 12.23
N GLU A 219 -16.99 11.53 13.31
CA GLU A 219 -17.27 12.56 14.33
C GLU A 219 -16.00 13.00 15.09
#